data_AF-A0A938WG04-F1
#
_entry.id   AF-A0A938WG04-F1
#
_cell.length_a   1.000
_cell.length_b   1.000
_cell.length_c   1.000
_cell.angle_alpha   90.00
_cell.angle_beta   90.00
_cell.angle_gamma   90.00
#
_symmetry.space_group_name_H-M   'P 1'
#
loop_
_entity.id
_entity.type
_entity.pdbx_description
1 polymer ?
#
loop_
_entity_poly.entity_id
_entity_poly.type
_entity_poly.pdbx_seq_one_letter_code
_entity_poly.pdbx_strand_id
1 'polypeptide(L)'
;MEDQAEATELDRLSQKFQKELNSGLASLVLLSVLEQAGEDLYGYQIAKRLQGTGPGEPPIKQGALYPVLRQLAASGLLASRIVPSYAGPPRRYRITPAGRETLAGWRAIWQSTRDFVDKCLEPEGQPP
;
A
#
# COMPACT_ATOMS: atom_id res chain seq x y z
N MET A 1 27.64 -20.26 -17.19
CA MET A 1 26.23 -20.73 -17.13
C MET A 1 25.76 -20.77 -15.68
N GLU A 2 26.59 -21.18 -14.72
CA GLU A 2 26.33 -21.04 -13.26
C GLU A 2 26.18 -19.59 -12.79
N ASP A 3 27.07 -18.66 -13.17
CA ASP A 3 26.96 -17.24 -12.77
C ASP A 3 25.64 -16.57 -13.17
N GLN A 4 25.08 -16.95 -14.33
CA GLN A 4 23.78 -16.43 -14.78
C GLN A 4 22.61 -17.06 -14.01
N ALA A 5 22.75 -18.31 -13.57
CA ALA A 5 21.73 -19.00 -12.78
C ALA A 5 21.65 -18.43 -11.36
N GLU A 6 22.81 -18.17 -10.73
CA GLU A 6 22.91 -17.61 -9.38
C GLU A 6 22.42 -16.15 -9.33
N ALA A 7 22.81 -15.31 -10.30
CA ALA A 7 22.29 -13.94 -10.43
C ALA A 7 20.76 -13.93 -10.60
N THR A 8 20.21 -14.86 -11.38
CA THR A 8 18.76 -14.99 -11.57
C THR A 8 18.04 -15.44 -10.28
N GLU A 9 18.71 -16.19 -9.40
CA GLU A 9 18.15 -16.63 -8.12
C GLU A 9 18.12 -15.51 -7.08
N LEU A 10 19.20 -14.74 -6.95
CA LEU A 10 19.27 -13.57 -6.07
C LEU A 10 18.24 -12.50 -6.45
N ASP A 11 18.03 -12.29 -7.75
CA ASP A 11 16.99 -11.38 -8.25
C ASP A 11 15.59 -11.85 -7.86
N ARG A 12 15.31 -13.16 -7.98
CA ARG A 12 14.01 -13.73 -7.58
C ARG A 12 13.77 -13.59 -6.09
N LEU A 13 14.79 -13.79 -5.25
CA LEU A 13 14.69 -13.60 -3.80
C LEU A 13 14.39 -12.13 -3.45
N SER A 14 15.10 -11.19 -4.08
CA SER A 14 14.88 -9.76 -3.90
C SER A 14 13.46 -9.34 -4.30
N GLN A 15 12.98 -9.81 -5.46
CA GLN A 15 11.60 -9.57 -5.91
C GLN A 15 10.56 -10.17 -4.95
N LYS A 16 10.85 -11.34 -4.36
CA LYS A 16 9.97 -11.96 -3.37
C LYS A 16 9.85 -11.09 -2.11
N PHE A 17 10.98 -10.63 -1.55
CA PHE A 17 10.98 -9.76 -0.38
C PHE A 17 10.25 -8.44 -0.64
N GLN A 18 10.51 -7.81 -1.79
CA GLN A 18 9.81 -6.59 -2.18
C GLN A 18 8.29 -6.82 -2.28
N LYS A 19 7.85 -7.96 -2.83
CA LYS A 19 6.43 -8.30 -2.94
C LYS A 19 5.77 -8.50 -1.58
N GLU A 20 6.44 -9.17 -0.65
CA GLU A 20 5.94 -9.39 0.71
C GLU A 20 5.78 -8.07 1.47
N LEU A 21 6.79 -7.19 1.40
CA LEU A 21 6.73 -5.85 1.97
C LEU A 21 5.58 -5.03 1.37
N ASN A 22 5.48 -5.00 0.04
CA ASN A 22 4.44 -4.29 -0.69
C ASN A 22 3.02 -4.77 -0.31
N SER A 23 2.85 -6.08 -0.17
CA SER A 23 1.58 -6.67 0.27
C SER A 23 1.20 -6.24 1.69
N GLY A 24 2.17 -6.17 2.60
CA GLY A 24 1.95 -5.69 3.96
C GLY A 24 1.54 -4.22 4.03
N LEU A 25 2.10 -3.39 3.16
CA LEU A 25 1.86 -1.94 3.15
C LEU A 25 0.64 -1.51 2.34
N ALA A 26 0.12 -2.37 1.45
CA ALA A 26 -0.97 -2.01 0.54
C ALA A 26 -2.21 -1.50 1.29
N SER A 27 -2.64 -2.19 2.34
CA SER A 27 -3.81 -1.79 3.13
C SER A 27 -3.62 -0.42 3.78
N LEU A 28 -2.45 -0.17 4.37
CA LEU A 28 -2.08 1.08 5.02
C LEU A 28 -2.14 2.25 4.04
N VAL A 29 -1.53 2.07 2.86
CA VAL A 29 -1.47 3.10 1.82
C VAL A 29 -2.88 3.44 1.31
N LEU A 30 -3.76 2.45 1.08
CA LEU A 30 -5.13 2.72 0.63
C LEU A 30 -5.98 3.45 1.66
N LEU A 31 -5.87 3.06 2.94
CA LEU A 31 -6.54 3.78 4.03
C LEU A 31 -6.06 5.24 4.08
N SER A 32 -4.75 5.48 3.97
CA SER A 32 -4.20 6.84 3.95
C SER A 32 -4.71 7.67 2.76
N VAL A 33 -4.73 7.12 1.55
CA VAL A 33 -5.26 7.82 0.36
C VAL A 33 -6.74 8.18 0.51
N LEU A 34 -7.55 7.27 1.07
CA LEU A 34 -8.97 7.49 1.27
C LEU A 34 -9.27 8.45 2.44
N GLU A 35 -8.43 8.46 3.48
CA GLU A 35 -8.48 9.45 4.55
C GLU A 35 -8.19 10.85 4.02
N GLN A 36 -7.08 11.02 3.29
CA GLN A 36 -6.67 12.30 2.70
C GLN A 36 -7.69 12.84 1.69
N ALA A 37 -8.47 11.97 1.06
CA ALA A 37 -9.50 12.39 0.12
C ALA A 37 -10.65 13.15 0.79
N GLY A 38 -11.04 12.78 2.03
CA GLY A 38 -12.21 13.34 2.72
C GLY A 38 -13.57 13.03 2.06
N GLU A 39 -13.56 12.41 0.89
CA GLU A 39 -14.70 12.06 0.06
C GLU A 39 -14.60 10.61 -0.43
N ASP A 40 -15.71 10.11 -0.96
CA ASP A 40 -15.73 8.78 -1.55
C ASP A 40 -15.00 8.80 -2.88
N LEU A 41 -14.25 7.75 -3.22
CA LEU A 41 -13.52 7.66 -4.49
C LEU A 41 -13.88 6.40 -5.27
N TYR A 42 -13.97 6.52 -6.59
CA TYR A 42 -13.93 5.37 -7.49
C TYR A 42 -12.56 4.70 -7.46
N GLY A 43 -12.51 3.39 -7.73
CA GLY A 43 -11.24 2.64 -7.79
C GLY A 43 -10.19 3.26 -8.70
N TYR A 44 -10.59 3.78 -9.87
CA TYR A 44 -9.67 4.45 -10.79
C TYR A 44 -9.13 5.77 -10.24
N GLN A 45 -9.92 6.51 -9.44
CA GLN A 45 -9.47 7.74 -8.79
C GLN A 45 -8.43 7.44 -7.71
N ILE A 46 -8.63 6.34 -6.96
CA ILE A 46 -7.67 5.85 -5.98
C ILE A 46 -6.36 5.45 -6.68
N ALA A 47 -6.44 4.71 -7.79
CA ALA A 47 -5.28 4.34 -8.60
C ALA A 47 -4.49 5.58 -9.09
N LYS A 48 -5.19 6.61 -9.58
CA LYS A 48 -4.57 7.85 -10.03
C LYS A 48 -3.89 8.62 -8.90
N ARG A 49 -4.51 8.66 -7.71
CA ARG A 49 -3.91 9.31 -6.53
C ARG A 49 -2.66 8.57 -6.07
N LEU A 50 -2.65 7.23 -6.08
CA LEU A 50 -1.48 6.42 -5.71
C LEU A 50 -0.23 6.75 -6.54
N GLN A 51 -0.41 6.99 -7.84
CA GLN A 51 0.67 7.36 -8.75
C GLN A 51 1.28 8.74 -8.46
N GLY A 52 0.55 9.62 -7.77
CA GLY A 52 0.98 10.98 -7.45
C GLY A 52 1.54 11.17 -6.03
N THR A 53 1.64 10.11 -5.23
CA THR A 53 1.89 10.23 -3.77
C THR A 53 3.36 10.36 -3.37
N GLY A 54 4.32 10.16 -4.27
CA GLY A 54 5.75 10.29 -3.95
C GLY A 54 6.68 9.77 -5.05
N PRO A 55 8.01 9.88 -4.84
CA PRO A 55 9.00 9.31 -5.73
C PRO A 55 9.00 7.78 -5.63
N GLY A 56 9.03 7.09 -6.77
CA GLY A 56 9.08 5.63 -6.87
C GLY A 56 7.77 4.95 -7.26
N GLU A 57 7.80 3.63 -7.42
CA GLU A 57 6.61 2.84 -7.73
C GLU A 57 5.78 2.63 -6.44
N PRO A 58 4.46 2.87 -6.47
CA PRO A 58 3.62 2.60 -5.32
C PRO A 58 3.69 1.10 -4.95
N PRO A 59 3.61 0.74 -3.67
CA PRO A 59 3.64 -0.65 -3.22
C PRO A 59 2.43 -1.47 -3.70
N ILE A 60 1.48 -0.83 -4.39
CA ILE A 60 0.25 -1.44 -4.88
C ILE A 60 0.26 -1.43 -6.41
N LYS A 61 0.49 -2.62 -6.98
CA LYS A 61 0.28 -2.82 -8.42
C LYS A 61 -1.20 -2.71 -8.76
N GLN A 62 -1.51 -2.27 -9.98
CA GLN A 62 -2.90 -2.07 -10.44
C GLN A 62 -3.78 -3.31 -10.23
N GLY A 63 -3.25 -4.52 -10.45
CA GLY A 63 -3.97 -5.77 -10.25
C GLY A 63 -4.31 -6.12 -8.79
N ALA A 64 -3.56 -5.57 -7.82
CA ALA A 64 -3.79 -5.81 -6.39
C ALA A 64 -4.75 -4.80 -5.76
N LEU A 65 -4.95 -3.64 -6.39
CA LEU A 65 -5.80 -2.56 -5.85
C LEU A 65 -7.21 -3.03 -5.50
N TYR A 66 -7.92 -3.64 -6.45
CA TYR A 66 -9.32 -4.02 -6.26
C TYR A 66 -9.51 -5.15 -5.24
N PRO A 67 -8.70 -6.22 -5.24
CA PRO A 67 -8.73 -7.22 -4.16
C PRO A 67 -8.55 -6.61 -2.77
N VAL A 68 -7.57 -5.71 -2.58
CA VAL A 68 -7.32 -5.09 -1.27
C VAL A 68 -8.48 -4.15 -0.87
N LEU A 69 -9.03 -3.36 -1.80
CA LEU A 69 -10.21 -2.54 -1.52
C LEU A 69 -11.42 -3.38 -1.08
N ARG A 70 -11.63 -4.54 -1.71
CA ARG A 70 -12.71 -5.47 -1.32
C ARG A 70 -12.46 -6.07 0.05
N GLN A 71 -11.23 -6.46 0.35
CA GLN A 71 -10.84 -6.99 1.66
C GLN A 71 -11.06 -5.96 2.77
N LEU A 72 -10.60 -4.72 2.57
CA LEU A 72 -10.80 -3.63 3.54
C LEU A 72 -12.28 -3.28 3.72
N ALA A 73 -13.09 -3.40 2.67
CA ALA A 73 -14.54 -3.23 2.79
C ALA A 73 -15.20 -4.38 3.55
N ALA A 74 -14.76 -5.62 3.30
CA ALA A 74 -15.25 -6.81 4.01
C ALA A 74 -14.87 -6.78 5.50
N SER A 75 -13.74 -6.18 5.86
CA SER A 75 -13.33 -5.99 7.26
C SER A 75 -13.95 -4.75 7.93
N GLY A 76 -14.80 -3.99 7.23
CA GLY A 76 -15.46 -2.79 7.78
C GLY A 76 -14.56 -1.56 7.91
N LEU A 77 -13.31 -1.62 7.45
CA LEU A 77 -12.39 -0.47 7.43
C LEU A 77 -12.72 0.53 6.32
N LEU A 78 -13.36 0.04 5.25
CA LEU A 78 -13.94 0.86 4.19
C LEU A 78 -15.46 0.62 4.07
N ALA A 79 -16.21 1.67 3.79
CA ALA A 79 -17.55 1.55 3.25
C ALA A 79 -17.45 1.49 1.71
N SER A 80 -18.31 0.69 1.08
CA SER A 80 -18.43 0.66 -0.38
C SER A 80 -19.88 0.86 -0.81
N ARG A 81 -20.09 1.64 -1.87
CA ARG A 81 -21.42 1.88 -2.46
C ARG A 81 -21.38 1.72 -3.96
N ILE A 82 -22.44 1.15 -4.52
CA ILE A 82 -22.62 1.06 -5.97
C ILE A 82 -23.07 2.43 -6.47
N VAL A 83 -22.31 3.01 -7.39
CA VAL A 83 -22.62 4.31 -8.02
C VAL A 83 -22.31 4.18 -9.50
N PRO A 84 -23.24 4.55 -10.40
CA PRO A 84 -22.99 4.52 -11.84
C PRO A 84 -21.71 5.28 -12.21
N SER A 85 -20.90 4.66 -13.06
CA SER A 85 -19.60 5.19 -13.47
C SER A 85 -19.46 5.05 -14.97
N TYR A 86 -19.00 6.11 -15.62
CA TYR A 86 -18.71 6.15 -17.06
C TYR A 86 -17.27 5.75 -17.39
N ALA A 87 -16.41 5.54 -16.39
CA ALA A 87 -14.96 5.41 -16.55
C ALA A 87 -14.33 4.22 -15.81
N GLY A 88 -15.13 3.30 -15.28
CA GLY A 88 -14.62 2.15 -14.52
C GLY A 88 -15.70 1.45 -13.69
N PRO A 89 -15.33 0.48 -12.84
CA PRO A 89 -16.28 -0.28 -12.03
C PRO A 89 -17.22 0.63 -11.24
N PRO A 90 -18.53 0.32 -11.16
CA PRO A 90 -19.55 1.20 -10.57
C PRO A 90 -19.53 1.12 -9.04
N ARG A 91 -18.39 1.41 -8.41
CA ARG A 91 -18.21 1.32 -6.96
C ARG A 91 -17.33 2.44 -6.45
N ARG A 92 -17.82 3.14 -5.43
CA ARG A 92 -17.04 4.11 -4.66
C ARG A 92 -16.72 3.56 -3.28
N TYR A 93 -15.58 3.95 -2.74
CA TYR A 93 -15.08 3.57 -1.43
C TYR A 93 -14.87 4.81 -0.56
N ARG A 94 -15.11 4.70 0.73
CA ARG A 94 -14.84 5.73 1.74
C ARG A 94 -14.27 5.09 2.99
N ILE A 95 -13.31 5.74 3.65
CA ILE A 95 -12.81 5.27 4.94
C ILE A 95 -13.87 5.42 6.04
N THR A 96 -14.05 4.37 6.84
CA THR A 96 -14.99 4.37 7.99
C THR A 96 -14.33 4.97 9.24
N PRO A 97 -15.10 5.23 10.32
CA PRO A 97 -14.49 5.55 11.62
C PRO A 97 -13.49 4.49 12.10
N ALA A 98 -13.84 3.20 12.00
CA ALA A 98 -12.94 2.09 12.35
C ALA A 98 -11.69 2.05 11.46
N GLY A 99 -11.83 2.36 10.18
CA GLY A 99 -10.71 2.52 9.25
C GLY A 99 -9.74 3.61 9.68
N ARG A 100 -10.25 4.77 10.13
CA ARG A 100 -9.42 5.89 10.62
C ARG A 100 -8.70 5.55 11.92
N GLU A 101 -9.39 4.92 12.86
CA GLU A 101 -8.77 4.46 14.11
C GLU A 101 -7.67 3.44 13.86
N THR A 102 -7.94 2.46 13.00
CA THR A 102 -6.93 1.48 12.56
C THR A 102 -5.74 2.16 11.90
N LEU A 103 -5.98 3.11 11.00
CA LEU A 103 -4.94 3.88 10.34
C LEU A 103 -4.08 4.67 11.33
N ALA A 104 -4.68 5.30 12.34
CA ALA A 104 -3.95 6.02 13.38
C ALA A 104 -3.00 5.08 14.16
N GLY A 105 -3.46 3.89 14.55
CA GLY A 105 -2.61 2.87 15.18
C GLY A 105 -1.48 2.40 14.26
N TRP A 106 -1.79 2.14 12.99
CA TRP A 106 -0.78 1.75 11.99
C TRP A 106 0.26 2.84 11.72
N ARG A 107 -0.09 4.13 11.80
CA ARG A 107 0.89 5.22 11.65
C ARG A 107 1.99 5.11 12.72
N ALA A 108 1.62 4.84 13.97
CA ALA A 108 2.58 4.67 15.06
C ALA A 108 3.44 3.41 14.86
N ILE A 109 2.82 2.29 14.50
CA ILE A 109 3.53 1.03 14.21
C ILE A 109 4.52 1.24 13.07
N TRP A 110 4.10 1.86 11.97
CA TRP A 110 4.95 2.12 10.81
C TRP A 110 6.16 2.98 11.15
N GLN A 111 5.96 4.06 11.90
CA GLN A 111 7.07 4.92 12.34
C GLN A 111 8.09 4.12 13.15
N SER A 112 7.64 3.37 14.16
CA SER A 112 8.54 2.55 14.98
C SER A 112 9.25 1.46 14.16
N THR A 113 8.55 0.80 13.23
CA THR A 113 9.15 -0.23 12.37
C THR A 113 10.17 0.36 11.42
N ARG A 114 9.84 1.48 10.76
CA ARG A 114 10.76 2.18 9.87
C ARG A 114 12.03 2.58 10.62
N ASP A 115 11.88 3.26 11.75
CA ASP A 115 13.02 3.77 12.52
C ASP A 115 13.92 2.62 13.01
N PHE A 116 13.34 1.47 13.39
CA PHE A 116 14.10 0.28 13.74
C PHE A 116 14.86 -0.31 12.53
N VAL A 117 14.19 -0.45 11.38
CA VAL A 117 14.81 -0.99 10.16
C VAL A 117 15.92 -0.07 9.67
N ASP A 118 15.68 1.24 9.61
CA ASP A 118 16.67 2.22 9.19
C ASP A 118 17.92 2.11 10.07
N LYS A 119 17.75 2.04 11.40
CA LYS A 119 18.87 1.85 12.34
C LYS A 119 19.62 0.53 12.15
N CYS A 120 18.93 -0.55 11.79
CA CYS A 120 19.59 -1.84 11.50
C CYS A 120 20.33 -1.85 10.16
N LEU A 121 19.94 -0.98 9.22
CA LEU A 121 20.56 -0.87 7.89
C LEU A 121 21.66 0.20 7.84
N GLU A 122 21.76 1.04 8.86
CA GLU A 122 22.92 1.92 9.06
C GLU A 122 24.20 1.06 9.20
N PRO A 123 25.21 1.25 8.33
CA PRO A 123 26.48 0.56 8.50
C PRO A 123 27.13 0.99 9.83
N GLU A 124 27.67 0.04 10.58
CA GLU A 124 28.41 0.33 11.82
C GLU A 124 29.48 1.40 11.56
N GLY A 125 29.28 2.62 12.07
CA GLY A 125 30.35 3.61 12.24
C GLY A 125 30.32 4.89 11.39
N GLN A 126 29.23 5.25 10.71
CA GLN A 126 29.16 6.59 10.09
C GLN A 126 28.28 7.54 10.93
N PRO A 127 28.83 8.58 11.58
CA PRO A 127 28.03 9.58 12.27
C PRO A 127 27.23 10.44 11.28
N PRO A 128 26.14 11.08 11.75
CA PRO A 128 25.20 11.86 10.92
C PRO A 128 25.81 13.07 10.21
#